data_AF-A0A3C1UF45-F1
#
_entry.id   AF-A0A3C1UF45-F1
#
_cell.length_a   1.000
_cell.length_b   1.000
_cell.length_c   1.000
_cell.angle_alpha   90.00
_cell.angle_beta   90.00
_cell.angle_gamma   90.00
#
_symmetry.space_group_name_H-M   'P 1'
#
loop_
_entity.id
_entity.type
_entity.pdbx_description
1 polymer ?
#
loop_
_entity_poly.entity_id
_entity_poly.type
_entity_poly.pdbx_seq_one_letter_code
_entity_poly.pdbx_strand_id
1 'polypeptide(L)' 'GVSIAVLAVPVEHAQDAANQAISGGLKAIWNFTPYRIKAPANIVIQNTSIYAHLALMYNRMDEMNNK' A
#
# COMPACT_ATOMS: atom_id res chain seq x y z
N GLY A 1 -6.15 5.75 -19.39
CA GLY A 1 -5.49 6.72 -18.49
C GLY A 1 -4.93 5.97 -17.29
N VAL A 2 -3.84 6.45 -16.71
CA VAL A 2 -3.33 5.94 -15.42
C VAL A 2 -4.19 6.51 -14.31
N SER A 3 -4.74 5.65 -13.44
CA SER A 3 -5.76 6.04 -12.46
C SER A 3 -5.35 5.80 -11.01
N ILE A 4 -4.36 4.93 -10.76
CA ILE A 4 -4.00 4.43 -9.42
C ILE A 4 -2.48 4.59 -9.22
N ALA A 5 -2.09 5.25 -8.13
CA ALA A 5 -0.69 5.30 -7.67
C ALA A 5 -0.44 4.16 -6.69
N VAL A 6 0.65 3.40 -6.86
CA VAL A 6 1.08 2.39 -5.89
C VAL A 6 2.21 2.97 -5.05
N LEU A 7 2.05 3.00 -3.73
CA LEU A 7 3.08 3.49 -2.81
C LEU A 7 3.88 2.33 -2.23
N ALA A 8 5.12 2.18 -2.70
CA ALA A 8 6.10 1.20 -2.21
C ALA A 8 7.43 1.89 -1.85
N VAL A 9 7.35 3.14 -1.40
CA VAL A 9 8.49 3.97 -0.98
C VAL A 9 8.78 3.78 0.52
N PRO A 10 9.97 4.20 1.01
CA PRO A 10 10.23 4.29 2.45
C PRO A 10 9.14 5.09 3.18
N VAL A 11 8.89 4.73 4.43
CA VAL A 11 7.75 5.23 5.21
C VAL A 11 7.79 6.75 5.39
N GLU A 12 8.99 7.31 5.52
CA GLU A 12 9.29 8.73 5.63
C GLU A 12 8.93 9.54 4.37
N HIS A 13 8.79 8.86 3.22
CA HIS A 13 8.45 9.49 1.93
C HIS A 13 7.01 9.20 1.48
N ALA A 14 6.26 8.41 2.23
CA ALA A 14 4.95 7.90 1.82
C ALA A 14 3.93 9.03 1.55
N GLN A 15 3.86 10.03 2.44
CA GLN A 15 2.93 11.14 2.27
C GLN A 15 3.32 12.07 1.12
N ASP A 16 4.61 12.32 0.92
CA ASP A 16 5.08 13.19 -0.16
C ASP A 16 4.86 12.55 -1.52
N ALA A 17 5.10 11.25 -1.65
CA ALA A 17 4.79 10.49 -2.86
C ALA A 17 3.27 10.48 -3.15
N ALA A 18 2.43 10.35 -2.12
CA ALA A 18 0.97 10.46 -2.26
C ALA A 18 0.55 11.86 -2.75
N ASN A 19 1.11 12.91 -2.17
CA ASN A 19 0.84 14.29 -2.56
C ASN A 19 1.22 14.54 -4.03
N GLN A 20 2.38 14.05 -4.45
CA GLN A 20 2.83 14.15 -5.84
C GLN A 20 1.84 13.45 -6.79
N ALA A 21 1.44 12.22 -6.48
CA ALA A 21 0.44 11.51 -7.28
C ALA A 21 -0.89 12.26 -7.38
N ILE A 22 -1.40 12.79 -6.25
CA ILE A 22 -2.65 13.57 -6.22
C ILE A 22 -2.52 14.86 -7.04
N SER A 23 -1.39 15.55 -6.94
CA SER A 23 -1.11 16.77 -7.73
C SER A 23 -1.02 16.48 -9.23
N GLY A 24 -0.55 15.29 -9.60
CA GLY A 24 -0.56 14.78 -10.98
C GLY A 24 -1.94 14.39 -11.51
N GLY A 25 -3.00 14.54 -10.71
CA GLY A 25 -4.39 14.29 -11.11
C GLY A 25 -4.91 12.90 -10.79
N LEU A 26 -4.11 12.03 -10.15
CA LEU A 26 -4.55 10.68 -9.81
C LEU A 26 -5.61 10.74 -8.69
N LYS A 27 -6.60 9.85 -8.79
CA LYS A 27 -7.75 9.80 -7.88
C LYS A 27 -7.75 8.59 -6.96
N ALA A 28 -6.77 7.70 -7.10
CA ALA A 28 -6.64 6.52 -6.26
C ALA A 28 -5.19 6.28 -5.84
N ILE A 29 -5.03 5.83 -4.60
CA ILE A 29 -3.77 5.43 -3.99
C ILE A 29 -3.93 4.01 -3.46
N TRP A 30 -3.04 3.13 -3.88
CA TRP A 30 -2.84 1.82 -3.29
C TRP A 30 -1.59 1.84 -2.42
N ASN A 31 -1.81 1.91 -1.12
CA ASN A 31 -0.78 2.09 -0.12
C ASN A 31 -0.27 0.74 0.42
N PHE A 32 0.98 0.41 0.10
CA PHE A 32 1.70 -0.72 0.69
C PHE A 32 2.63 -0.30 1.83
N THR A 33 2.74 1.00 2.10
CA THR A 33 3.57 1.50 3.20
C THR A 33 2.83 1.31 4.53
N PRO A 34 3.54 1.13 5.66
CA PRO A 34 2.94 1.11 7.00
C PRO A 34 2.55 2.52 7.48
N TYR A 35 2.41 3.50 6.58
CA TYR A 35 2.04 4.87 6.88
C TYR A 35 0.56 5.10 6.58
N ARG A 36 -0.16 5.81 7.46
CA ARG A 36 -1.54 6.22 7.20
C ARG A 36 -1.56 7.50 6.35
N ILE A 37 -1.75 7.33 5.03
CA ILE A 37 -1.86 8.45 4.08
C ILE A 37 -3.05 9.35 4.42
N LYS A 38 -2.82 10.66 4.43
CA LYS A 38 -3.87 11.69 4.51
C LYS A 38 -4.14 12.21 3.10
N ALA A 39 -5.39 12.20 2.69
CA ALA A 39 -5.82 12.78 1.42
C ALA A 39 -7.21 13.41 1.55
N PRO A 40 -7.61 14.31 0.63
CA PRO A 40 -8.97 14.82 0.56
C PRO A 40 -9.99 13.70 0.31
N ALA A 41 -11.26 13.94 0.67
CA ALA A 41 -12.33 12.94 0.60
C ALA A 41 -12.62 12.38 -0.82
N ASN A 42 -12.19 13.07 -1.87
CA ASN A 42 -12.35 12.63 -3.26
C ASN A 42 -11.21 11.73 -3.76
N ILE A 43 -10.29 11.31 -2.88
CA ILE A 43 -9.21 10.37 -3.20
C ILE A 43 -9.53 9.02 -2.58
N VAL A 44 -9.58 7.98 -3.41
CA VAL A 44 -9.74 6.60 -2.95
C VAL A 44 -8.40 6.11 -2.40
N ILE A 45 -8.38 5.61 -1.17
CA ILE A 45 -7.17 5.01 -0.57
C ILE A 45 -7.46 3.56 -0.22
N GLN A 46 -6.68 2.64 -0.78
CA GLN A 46 -6.66 1.24 -0.38
C GLN A 46 -5.36 0.94 0.35
N ASN A 47 -5.43 0.43 1.58
CA ASN A 47 -4.25 -0.03 2.32
C ASN A 47 -4.09 -1.55 2.17
N THR A 48 -2.85 -2.02 1.99
CA THR A 48 -2.52 -3.44 1.98
C THR A 48 -1.60 -3.78 3.15
N SER A 49 -1.97 -4.83 3.89
CA SER A 49 -1.15 -5.36 4.98
C SER A 49 -0.16 -6.39 4.45
N ILE A 50 1.09 -5.97 4.27
CA ILE A 50 2.19 -6.88 3.92
C ILE A 50 2.39 -7.94 5.02
N TYR A 51 2.22 -7.56 6.29
CA TYR A 51 2.37 -8.48 7.43
C TYR A 51 1.36 -9.63 7.39
N ALA A 52 0.11 -9.36 7.01
CA ALA A 52 -0.90 -10.41 6.89
C ALA A 52 -0.54 -11.42 5.80
N HIS A 53 -0.03 -10.93 4.67
CA HIS A 53 0.42 -11.79 3.57
C HIS A 53 1.67 -12.60 3.95
N LEU A 54 2.60 -11.98 4.68
CA LEU A 54 3.79 -12.65 5.19
C LEU A 54 3.44 -13.75 6.20
N ALA A 55 2.53 -13.49 7.15
CA ALA A 55 2.07 -14.50 8.10
C ALA A 55 1.42 -15.70 7.40
N LEU A 56 0.62 -15.44 6.36
CA LEU A 56 0.02 -16.51 5.56
C LEU A 56 1.08 -17.36 4.84
N MET A 57 2.16 -16.75 4.36
CA MET A 57 3.27 -17.49 3.75
C MET A 57 3.95 -18.41 4.77
N TYR A 58 4.26 -17.91 5.97
CA TYR A 58 4.85 -18.73 7.04
C TYR A 58 3.95 -19.92 7.40
N ASN A 59 2.65 -19.67 7.61
CA ASN A 59 1.70 -20.74 7.93
C ASN A 59 1.70 -21.85 6.85
N ARG A 60 1.72 -21.47 5.56
CA ARG A 60 1.77 -22.44 4.46
C ARG A 60 3.09 -23.21 4.41
N MET A 61 4.21 -22.55 4.70
CA MET A 61 5.52 -23.22 4.78
C MET A 61 5.55 -24.24 5.92
N ASP A 62 4.98 -23.90 7.08
CA ASP A 62 4.87 -24.82 8.22
C ASP A 62 3.98 -26.02 7.88
N GLU A 63 2.85 -25.82 7.20
CA GLU A 63 1.98 -26.92 6.72
C GLU A 63 2.69 -27.86 5.74
N MET A 64 3.62 -27.35 4.92
CA MET A 64 4.42 -28.16 4.00
C MET A 64 5.53 -28.94 4.71
N ASN A 65 6.16 -28.35 5.73
CA ASN A 65 7.25 -28.97 6.48
C ASN A 65 6.76 -29.99 7.53
N ASN A 66 5.51 -29.86 7.99
CA ASN A 66 4.88 -30.75 8.97
C ASN A 66 4.10 -31.92 8.33
N LYS A 67 4.24 -32.14 7.02
CA LYS A 67 3.78 -33.33 6.29
C LYS A 67 4.95 -34.24 5.99
#